data_AF-A0A967GXK0-F1
#
_entry.id   AF-A0A967GXK0-F1
#
_cell.length_a   1.000
_cell.length_b   1.000
_cell.length_c   1.000
_cell.angle_alpha   90.00
_cell.angle_beta   90.00
_cell.angle_gamma   90.00
#
_symmetry.space_group_name_H-M   'P 1'
#
loop_
_entity.id
_entity.type
_entity.pdbx_description
1 polymer ?
#
loop_
_entity_poly.entity_id
_entity_poly.type
_entity_poly.pdbx_seq_one_letter_code
_entity_poly.pdbx_strand_id
1 'polypeptide(L)'
;FTNKSRPPLEDSPATSATLATYYLRKFASDNDQPEAEASVEKGRRWLFDYQPERQEDENSLLWGMHLLGAGDEMTSKARQRVLQSQRADGGWGQLPDMPSDAYATGQALWTLQETGLPTTDPCYQRGVTYLLKTQREDGSWLVKTRSKPIQRHFESGFPHGKDQFISICGTSWAVAALAATQPVASDPPK
;
A
#
# COMPACT_ATOMS: atom_id res chain seq x y z
N PHE A 1 1.95 -11.51 12.21
CA PHE A 1 2.33 -12.31 11.03
C PHE A 1 3.25 -11.48 10.13
N THR A 2 4.42 -11.06 10.64
CA THR A 2 5.40 -10.33 9.83
C THR A 2 6.58 -11.24 9.54
N ASN A 3 6.90 -11.41 8.26
CA ASN A 3 7.99 -12.25 7.80
C ASN A 3 9.05 -11.40 7.10
N LYS A 4 10.14 -11.12 7.82
CA LYS A 4 11.30 -10.36 7.28
C LYS A 4 11.99 -11.05 6.09
N SER A 5 11.67 -12.31 5.81
CA SER A 5 12.25 -13.05 4.67
C SER A 5 11.50 -12.87 3.35
N ARG A 6 10.30 -12.25 3.37
CA ARG A 6 9.45 -12.04 2.18
C ARG A 6 9.13 -10.56 1.89
N PRO A 7 10.13 -9.67 1.79
CA PRO A 7 9.88 -8.28 1.43
C PRO A 7 9.41 -8.15 -0.04
N PRO A 8 8.51 -7.21 -0.35
CA PRO A 8 7.76 -6.35 0.58
C PRO A 8 6.46 -6.98 1.16
N LEU A 9 5.92 -8.04 0.55
CA LEU A 9 4.55 -8.54 0.77
C LEU A 9 4.16 -8.95 2.21
N GLU A 10 5.11 -9.27 3.08
CA GLU A 10 4.82 -9.73 4.45
C GLU A 10 5.69 -9.03 5.50
N ASP A 11 6.39 -7.96 5.15
CA ASP A 11 7.48 -7.47 5.98
C ASP A 11 7.07 -6.35 6.95
N SER A 12 5.90 -5.73 6.76
CA SER A 12 5.39 -4.54 7.48
C SER A 12 4.56 -4.89 8.74
N PRO A 13 5.07 -4.59 9.94
CA PRO A 13 4.31 -4.68 11.18
C PRO A 13 3.12 -3.71 11.23
N ALA A 14 3.27 -2.52 10.63
CA ALA A 14 2.19 -1.54 10.57
C ALA A 14 1.01 -2.04 9.74
N THR A 15 1.25 -2.73 8.61
CA THR A 15 0.19 -3.36 7.81
C THR A 15 -0.54 -4.40 8.64
N SER A 16 0.20 -5.29 9.31
CA SER A 16 -0.36 -6.35 10.15
C SER A 16 -1.24 -5.79 11.27
N ALA A 17 -0.73 -4.80 12.02
CA ALA A 17 -1.47 -4.18 13.11
C ALA A 17 -2.72 -3.45 12.60
N THR A 18 -2.59 -2.67 11.52
CA THR A 18 -3.71 -1.94 10.92
C THR A 18 -4.85 -2.86 10.52
N LEU A 19 -4.56 -3.91 9.75
CA LEU A 19 -5.57 -4.86 9.27
C LEU A 19 -6.17 -5.66 10.42
N ALA A 20 -5.34 -6.18 11.33
CA ALA A 20 -5.81 -6.96 12.47
C ALA A 20 -6.76 -6.12 13.34
N THR A 21 -6.37 -4.89 13.66
CA THR A 21 -7.19 -4.00 14.50
C THR A 21 -8.49 -3.60 13.82
N TYR A 22 -8.44 -3.22 12.53
CA TYR A 22 -9.64 -2.83 11.79
C TYR A 22 -10.65 -3.97 11.70
N TYR A 23 -10.20 -5.16 11.30
CA TYR A 23 -11.11 -6.30 11.11
C TYR A 23 -11.60 -6.91 12.41
N LEU A 24 -10.80 -6.85 13.48
CA LEU A 24 -11.23 -7.26 14.81
C LEU A 24 -12.42 -6.41 15.28
N ARG A 25 -12.41 -5.10 15.07
CA ARG A 25 -13.58 -4.24 15.35
C ARG A 25 -14.74 -4.52 14.40
N LYS A 26 -14.45 -4.59 13.09
CA LYS A 26 -15.48 -4.70 12.04
C LYS A 26 -16.33 -5.97 12.17
N PHE A 27 -15.74 -7.06 12.67
CA PHE A 27 -16.38 -8.37 12.75
C PHE A 27 -16.59 -8.87 14.18
N ALA A 28 -16.39 -8.02 15.19
CA ALA A 28 -16.72 -8.37 16.57
C ALA A 28 -18.23 -8.64 16.72
N SER A 29 -18.58 -9.71 17.43
CA SER A 29 -19.96 -9.94 17.85
C SER A 29 -20.37 -8.90 18.91
N ASP A 30 -21.67 -8.69 19.10
CA ASP A 30 -22.17 -7.74 20.11
C ASP A 30 -21.61 -8.01 21.52
N ASN A 31 -21.37 -9.29 21.86
CA ASN A 31 -20.80 -9.68 23.14
C ASN A 31 -19.30 -9.36 23.26
N ASP A 32 -18.58 -9.36 22.14
CA ASP A 32 -17.12 -9.14 22.10
C ASP A 32 -16.76 -7.67 21.86
N GLN A 33 -17.74 -6.81 21.54
CA GLN A 33 -17.52 -5.38 21.25
C GLN A 33 -16.67 -4.66 22.31
N PRO A 34 -16.88 -4.83 23.63
CA PRO A 34 -16.05 -4.15 24.63
C PRO A 34 -14.58 -4.56 24.58
N GLU A 35 -14.29 -5.85 24.38
CA GLU A 35 -12.91 -6.35 24.25
C GLU A 35 -12.29 -5.92 22.91
N ALA A 36 -13.12 -5.88 21.86
CA ALA A 36 -12.71 -5.42 20.55
C ALA A 36 -12.26 -3.96 20.58
N GLU A 37 -13.05 -3.07 21.19
CA GLU A 37 -12.70 -1.66 21.34
C GLU A 37 -11.46 -1.45 22.21
N ALA A 38 -11.30 -2.23 23.28
CA ALA A 38 -10.07 -2.19 24.09
C ALA A 38 -8.82 -2.61 23.29
N SER A 39 -8.97 -3.59 22.40
CA SER A 39 -7.90 -4.03 21.48
C SER A 39 -7.63 -2.99 20.39
N VAL A 40 -8.67 -2.30 19.91
CA VAL A 40 -8.54 -1.20 18.96
C VAL A 40 -7.77 -0.04 19.54
N GLU A 41 -8.06 0.35 20.77
CA GLU A 41 -7.35 1.44 21.42
C GLU A 41 -5.86 1.10 21.63
N LYS A 42 -5.53 -0.16 21.96
CA LYS A 42 -4.14 -0.63 22.01
C LYS A 42 -3.46 -0.56 20.63
N GLY A 43 -4.14 -1.04 19.59
CA GLY A 43 -3.63 -1.00 18.21
C GLY A 43 -3.39 0.43 17.73
N ARG A 44 -4.33 1.34 18.00
CA ARG A 44 -4.24 2.76 17.67
C ARG A 44 -3.02 3.41 18.35
N ARG A 45 -2.84 3.19 19.65
CA ARG A 45 -1.65 3.67 20.40
C ARG A 45 -0.35 3.14 19.84
N TRP A 46 -0.29 1.84 19.58
CA TRP A 46 0.90 1.22 19.01
C TRP A 46 1.25 1.81 17.63
N LEU A 47 0.25 2.01 16.76
CA LEU A 47 0.45 2.64 15.45
C LEU A 47 0.96 4.09 15.59
N PHE A 48 0.52 4.85 16.60
CA PHE A 48 1.03 6.20 16.82
C PHE A 48 2.50 6.26 17.21
N ASP A 49 2.93 5.32 18.05
CA ASP A 49 4.31 5.29 18.56
C ASP A 49 5.27 4.62 17.56
N TYR A 50 4.74 3.84 16.62
CA TYR A 50 5.51 3.08 15.66
C TYR A 50 6.36 3.97 14.76
N GLN A 51 7.65 3.64 14.66
CA GLN A 51 8.59 4.30 13.75
C GLN A 51 8.68 3.49 12.46
N PRO A 52 8.21 4.02 11.33
CA PRO A 52 8.24 3.31 10.06
C PRO A 52 9.66 3.21 9.51
N GLU A 53 10.01 2.05 8.95
CA GLU A 53 11.33 1.78 8.36
C GLU A 53 11.27 1.68 6.84
N ARG A 54 10.07 1.55 6.28
CA ARG A 54 9.82 1.35 4.85
C ARG A 54 8.58 2.11 4.39
N GLN A 55 8.43 2.27 3.08
CA GLN A 55 7.28 3.01 2.55
C GLN A 55 5.93 2.34 2.86
N GLU A 56 5.90 1.01 2.89
CA GLU A 56 4.68 0.27 3.23
C GLU A 56 4.24 0.52 4.69
N ASP A 57 5.19 0.79 5.60
CA ASP A 57 4.87 1.18 6.96
C ASP A 57 4.18 2.56 6.97
N GLU A 58 4.72 3.54 6.24
CA GLU A 58 4.14 4.89 6.10
C GLU A 58 2.72 4.84 5.52
N ASN A 59 2.53 4.05 4.45
CA ASN A 59 1.23 3.83 3.84
C ASN A 59 0.24 3.21 4.85
N SER A 60 0.69 2.20 5.61
CA SER A 60 -0.16 1.52 6.58
C SER A 60 -0.53 2.38 7.77
N LEU A 61 0.39 3.23 8.23
CA LEU A 61 0.09 4.21 9.27
C LEU A 61 -1.00 5.16 8.80
N LEU A 62 -0.90 5.72 7.59
CA LEU A 62 -1.96 6.57 7.02
C LEU A 62 -3.29 5.83 6.93
N TRP A 63 -3.28 4.62 6.38
CA TRP A 63 -4.50 3.83 6.23
C TRP A 63 -5.13 3.48 7.60
N GLY A 64 -4.31 3.12 8.59
CA GLY A 64 -4.75 2.84 9.94
C GLY A 64 -5.36 4.06 10.63
N MET A 65 -4.76 5.24 10.48
CA MET A 65 -5.33 6.48 11.04
C MET A 65 -6.71 6.77 10.45
N HIS A 66 -6.87 6.55 9.14
CA HIS A 66 -8.16 6.69 8.46
C HIS A 66 -9.19 5.66 8.93
N LEU A 67 -8.84 4.36 8.86
CA LEU A 67 -9.76 3.27 9.19
C LEU A 67 -10.17 3.25 10.67
N LEU A 68 -9.28 3.63 11.58
CA LEU A 68 -9.51 3.58 13.02
C LEU A 68 -10.10 4.87 13.58
N GLY A 69 -10.32 5.91 12.76
CA GLY A 69 -10.93 7.16 13.20
C GLY A 69 -10.03 7.98 14.12
N ALA A 70 -8.73 8.06 13.81
CA ALA A 70 -7.73 8.77 14.62
C ALA A 70 -7.87 10.31 14.62
N GLY A 71 -8.81 10.86 13.85
CA GLY A 71 -9.04 12.30 13.69
C GLY A 71 -8.24 12.92 12.53
N ASP A 72 -8.65 14.13 12.13
CA ASP A 72 -8.13 14.81 10.94
C ASP A 72 -6.66 15.21 11.07
N GLU A 73 -6.24 15.64 12.25
CA GLU A 73 -4.85 16.06 12.51
C GLU A 73 -3.88 14.91 12.28
N MET A 74 -4.14 13.76 12.90
CA MET A 74 -3.26 12.59 12.81
C MET A 74 -3.26 11.99 11.41
N THR A 75 -4.43 11.91 10.78
CA THR A 75 -4.56 11.45 9.39
C THR A 75 -3.80 12.37 8.45
N SER A 76 -3.90 13.69 8.62
CA SER A 76 -3.17 14.67 7.81
C SER A 76 -1.66 14.58 8.01
N LYS A 77 -1.19 14.38 9.25
CA LYS A 77 0.24 14.19 9.55
C LYS A 77 0.78 12.93 8.89
N ALA A 78 0.05 11.81 8.97
CA ALA A 78 0.44 10.58 8.28
C ALA A 78 0.43 10.75 6.74
N ARG A 79 -0.56 11.47 6.20
CA ARG A 79 -0.62 11.80 4.76
C ARG A 79 0.60 12.60 4.31
N GLN A 80 1.02 13.59 5.10
CA GLN A 80 2.20 14.38 4.79
C GLN A 80 3.48 13.54 4.74
N ARG A 81 3.62 12.53 5.60
CA ARG A 81 4.79 11.62 5.55
C ARG A 81 4.84 10.84 4.23
N VAL A 82 3.71 10.30 3.78
CA VAL A 82 3.60 9.62 2.49
C VAL A 82 3.88 10.59 1.32
N LEU A 83 3.36 11.80 1.36
CA LEU A 83 3.61 12.80 0.31
C LEU A 83 5.08 13.23 0.27
N GLN A 84 5.71 13.43 1.42
CA GLN A 84 7.11 13.87 1.53
C GLN A 84 8.12 12.79 1.13
N SER A 85 7.74 11.51 1.15
CA SER A 85 8.60 10.44 0.68
C SER A 85 8.57 10.24 -0.85
N GLN A 86 7.73 10.99 -1.58
CA GLN A 86 7.72 10.97 -3.04
C GLN A 86 9.05 11.47 -3.60
N ARG A 87 9.60 10.75 -4.56
CA ARG A 87 10.89 11.09 -5.17
C ARG A 87 10.77 12.09 -6.31
N ALA A 88 11.92 12.59 -6.76
CA ALA A 88 12.00 13.54 -7.87
C ALA A 88 11.38 13.00 -9.17
N ASP A 89 11.50 11.69 -9.43
CA ASP A 89 10.91 11.01 -10.59
C ASP A 89 9.39 10.83 -10.51
N GLY A 90 8.76 11.21 -9.39
CA GLY A 90 7.32 11.09 -9.13
C GLY A 90 6.92 9.77 -8.50
N GLY A 91 7.81 8.79 -8.41
CA GLY A 91 7.52 7.50 -7.78
C GLY A 91 7.85 7.47 -6.29
N TRP A 92 7.59 6.30 -5.69
CA TRP A 92 8.02 5.92 -4.35
C TRP A 92 8.86 4.65 -4.44
N GLY A 93 9.80 4.49 -3.52
CA GLY A 93 10.58 3.25 -3.36
C GLY A 93 10.17 2.46 -2.14
N GLN A 94 10.37 1.15 -2.17
CA GLN A 94 10.05 0.28 -1.03
C GLN A 94 10.83 0.64 0.24
N LEU A 95 12.11 1.00 0.09
CA LEU A 95 13.01 1.43 1.16
C LEU A 95 13.59 2.81 0.85
N PRO A 96 14.08 3.55 1.89
CA PRO A 96 14.69 4.87 1.72
C PRO A 96 15.79 4.93 0.66
N ASP A 97 16.64 3.89 0.59
CA ASP A 97 17.84 3.80 -0.25
C ASP A 97 17.64 3.11 -1.61
N MET A 98 16.46 2.53 -1.86
CA MET A 98 16.14 1.87 -3.13
C MET A 98 15.65 2.87 -4.18
N PRO A 99 15.68 2.60 -5.50
CA PRO A 99 15.00 3.43 -6.50
C PRO A 99 13.47 3.30 -6.40
N SER A 100 12.74 4.12 -7.13
CA SER A 100 11.27 4.03 -7.20
C SER A 100 10.88 2.73 -7.92
N ASP A 101 9.71 2.17 -7.59
CA ASP A 101 9.14 1.04 -8.32
C ASP A 101 7.61 1.07 -8.33
N ALA A 102 7.00 0.20 -9.13
CA ALA A 102 5.54 0.17 -9.30
C ALA A 102 4.80 -0.35 -8.07
N TYR A 103 5.43 -1.21 -7.25
CA TYR A 103 4.80 -1.71 -6.03
C TYR A 103 4.62 -0.59 -5.01
N ALA A 104 5.70 0.09 -4.65
CA ALA A 104 5.65 1.17 -3.67
C ALA A 104 4.86 2.37 -4.19
N THR A 105 5.01 2.72 -5.47
CA THR A 105 4.26 3.83 -6.09
C THR A 105 2.76 3.54 -6.15
N GLY A 106 2.38 2.36 -6.64
CA GLY A 106 0.97 1.99 -6.75
C GLY A 106 0.30 1.90 -5.37
N GLN A 107 0.97 1.31 -4.38
CA GLN A 107 0.46 1.22 -3.02
C GLN A 107 0.31 2.61 -2.37
N ALA A 108 1.30 3.50 -2.52
CA ALA A 108 1.24 4.86 -1.98
C ALA A 108 0.08 5.66 -2.60
N LEU A 109 -0.06 5.62 -3.94
CA LEU A 109 -1.17 6.28 -4.64
C LEU A 109 -2.52 5.73 -4.20
N TRP A 110 -2.66 4.41 -4.15
CA TRP A 110 -3.90 3.78 -3.72
C TRP A 110 -4.28 4.22 -2.30
N THR A 111 -3.35 4.17 -1.35
CA THR A 111 -3.60 4.62 0.03
C THR A 111 -3.93 6.12 0.10
N LEU A 112 -3.22 6.97 -0.63
CA LEU A 112 -3.51 8.41 -0.66
C LEU A 112 -4.93 8.68 -1.14
N GLN A 113 -5.37 8.00 -2.21
CA GLN A 113 -6.72 8.17 -2.74
C GLN A 113 -7.79 7.57 -1.82
N GLU A 114 -7.57 6.37 -1.28
CA GLU A 114 -8.49 5.72 -0.33
C GLU A 114 -8.69 6.56 0.94
N THR A 115 -7.66 7.30 1.35
CA THR A 115 -7.73 8.22 2.49
C THR A 115 -8.13 9.65 2.12
N GLY A 116 -8.63 9.87 0.90
CA GLY A 116 -9.31 11.11 0.49
C GLY A 116 -8.46 12.14 -0.24
N LEU A 117 -7.24 11.81 -0.69
CA LEU A 117 -6.51 12.68 -1.61
C LEU A 117 -7.14 12.61 -3.01
N PRO A 118 -7.54 13.73 -3.63
CA PRO A 118 -8.12 13.71 -4.97
C PRO A 118 -7.08 13.25 -5.99
N THR A 119 -7.50 12.48 -6.99
CA THR A 119 -6.59 12.02 -8.05
C THR A 119 -6.06 13.17 -8.91
N THR A 120 -6.70 14.33 -8.89
CA THR A 120 -6.24 15.57 -9.54
C THR A 120 -5.11 16.28 -8.79
N ASP A 121 -4.75 15.83 -7.58
CA ASP A 121 -3.64 16.40 -6.82
C ASP A 121 -2.32 16.31 -7.60
N PRO A 122 -1.49 17.38 -7.63
CA PRO A 122 -0.23 17.37 -8.36
C PRO A 122 0.73 16.25 -7.96
N CYS A 123 0.82 15.88 -6.68
CA CYS A 123 1.64 14.75 -6.24
C CYS A 123 1.09 13.42 -6.74
N TYR A 124 -0.24 13.26 -6.73
CA TYR A 124 -0.88 12.07 -7.29
C TYR A 124 -0.58 11.93 -8.79
N GLN A 125 -0.74 13.00 -9.56
CA GLN A 125 -0.50 13.02 -11.00
C GLN A 125 0.97 12.75 -11.38
N ARG A 126 1.93 13.17 -10.54
CA ARG A 126 3.34 12.79 -10.70
C ARG A 126 3.56 11.29 -10.55
N GLY A 127 2.88 10.65 -9.60
CA GLY A 127 2.91 9.19 -9.44
C GLY A 127 2.25 8.45 -10.61
N VAL A 128 1.13 8.95 -11.11
CA VAL A 128 0.48 8.43 -12.33
C VAL A 128 1.44 8.51 -13.52
N THR A 129 2.10 9.66 -13.70
CA THR A 129 3.08 9.87 -14.77
C THR A 129 4.26 8.89 -14.64
N TYR A 130 4.74 8.65 -13.43
CA TYR A 130 5.78 7.66 -13.17
C TYR A 130 5.34 6.25 -13.60
N LEU A 131 4.13 5.82 -13.20
CA LEU A 131 3.60 4.50 -13.55
C LEU A 131 3.46 4.35 -15.07
N LEU A 132 2.84 5.31 -15.76
CA LEU A 132 2.67 5.27 -17.22
C LEU A 132 4.01 5.24 -17.96
N LYS A 133 5.01 6.01 -17.49
CA LYS A 133 6.35 6.04 -18.08
C LYS A 133 7.11 4.72 -17.91
N THR A 134 6.84 3.99 -16.83
CA THR A 134 7.57 2.76 -16.46
C THR A 134 6.83 1.47 -16.83
N GLN A 135 5.62 1.59 -17.37
CA GLN A 135 4.86 0.46 -17.90
C GLN A 135 5.62 -0.19 -19.06
N ARG A 136 5.62 -1.52 -19.10
CA ARG A 136 6.19 -2.28 -20.22
C ARG A 136 5.17 -2.44 -21.35
N GLU A 137 5.67 -2.83 -22.51
CA GLU A 137 4.85 -3.01 -23.72
C GLU A 137 3.73 -4.05 -23.55
N ASP A 138 3.95 -5.06 -22.69
CA ASP A 138 2.95 -6.07 -22.31
C ASP A 138 1.94 -5.56 -21.26
N GLY A 139 2.02 -4.30 -20.86
CA GLY A 139 1.16 -3.66 -19.86
C GLY A 139 1.57 -3.90 -18.41
N SER A 140 2.59 -4.72 -18.15
CA SER A 140 3.05 -5.05 -16.80
C SER A 140 4.11 -4.08 -16.27
N TRP A 141 4.42 -4.17 -14.98
CA TRP A 141 5.57 -3.52 -14.37
C TRP A 141 6.50 -4.56 -13.76
N LEU A 142 7.79 -4.49 -14.10
CA LEU A 142 8.82 -5.28 -13.43
C LEU A 142 9.08 -4.70 -12.04
N VAL A 143 8.95 -5.55 -11.02
CA VAL A 143 9.47 -5.28 -9.67
C VAL A 143 10.48 -6.37 -9.35
N LYS A 144 11.69 -5.99 -8.95
CA LYS A 144 12.73 -6.98 -8.63
C LYS A 144 12.47 -7.59 -7.26
N THR A 145 12.48 -8.92 -7.17
CA THR A 145 12.30 -9.62 -5.90
C THR A 145 13.53 -9.43 -5.02
N ARG A 146 13.26 -9.22 -3.73
CA ARG A 146 14.25 -9.21 -2.65
C ARG A 146 14.13 -10.41 -1.72
N SER A 147 13.11 -11.23 -1.93
CA SER A 147 12.85 -12.42 -1.14
C SER A 147 13.87 -13.50 -1.50
N LYS A 148 14.37 -14.21 -0.49
CA LYS A 148 15.23 -15.39 -0.71
C LYS A 148 14.33 -16.61 -0.92
N PRO A 149 14.34 -17.24 -2.11
CA PRO A 149 13.45 -18.36 -2.39
C PRO A 149 13.84 -19.57 -1.54
N ILE A 150 12.88 -20.13 -0.81
CA ILE A 150 13.01 -21.41 -0.10
C ILE A 150 12.36 -22.57 -0.88
N GLN A 151 11.51 -22.25 -1.86
CA GLN A 151 10.83 -23.21 -2.72
C GLN A 151 11.49 -23.26 -4.09
N ARG A 152 11.34 -24.40 -4.78
CA ARG A 152 11.78 -24.53 -6.17
C ARG A 152 10.95 -23.58 -7.04
N HIS A 153 11.65 -22.83 -7.89
CA HIS A 153 11.02 -21.94 -8.85
C HIS A 153 10.02 -22.69 -9.74
N PHE A 154 8.88 -22.05 -10.01
CA PHE A 154 7.91 -22.48 -11.00
C PHE A 154 7.32 -21.25 -11.71
N GLU A 155 6.86 -21.44 -12.94
CA GLU A 155 6.25 -20.38 -13.74
C GLU A 155 4.76 -20.25 -13.43
N SER A 156 4.29 -19.03 -13.26
CA SER A 156 2.88 -18.63 -13.12
C SER A 156 2.22 -18.25 -14.45
N GLY A 157 3.02 -18.03 -15.50
CA GLY A 157 2.58 -17.47 -16.77
C GLY A 157 2.64 -15.94 -16.84
N PHE A 158 2.92 -15.26 -15.71
CA PHE A 158 3.24 -13.83 -15.72
C PHE A 158 4.69 -13.58 -16.18
N PRO A 159 4.98 -12.48 -16.90
CA PRO A 159 6.34 -12.16 -17.32
C PRO A 159 7.30 -11.96 -16.13
N HIS A 160 8.59 -11.76 -16.43
CA HIS A 160 9.66 -11.44 -15.47
C HIS A 160 10.31 -12.61 -14.72
N GLY A 161 10.05 -13.85 -15.11
CA GLY A 161 10.77 -15.03 -14.61
C GLY A 161 10.76 -15.12 -13.08
N LYS A 162 11.93 -15.13 -12.42
CA LYS A 162 12.00 -15.20 -10.95
C LYS A 162 11.31 -14.04 -10.22
N ASP A 163 11.12 -12.91 -10.90
CA ASP A 163 10.53 -11.68 -10.36
C ASP A 163 9.00 -11.64 -10.57
N GLN A 164 8.42 -12.67 -11.19
CA GLN A 164 7.02 -12.70 -11.62
C GLN A 164 6.02 -12.44 -10.48
N PHE A 165 6.18 -13.08 -9.32
CA PHE A 165 5.19 -12.96 -8.24
C PHE A 165 5.12 -11.55 -7.64
N ILE A 166 6.28 -10.93 -7.41
CA ILE A 166 6.29 -9.56 -6.92
C ILE A 166 5.89 -8.56 -8.02
N SER A 167 6.18 -8.88 -9.29
CA SER A 167 5.73 -8.06 -10.43
C SER A 167 4.23 -8.16 -10.67
N ILE A 168 3.59 -9.30 -10.38
CA ILE A 168 2.13 -9.43 -10.32
C ILE A 168 1.60 -8.41 -9.31
N CYS A 169 2.11 -8.43 -8.07
CA CYS A 169 1.65 -7.51 -7.03
C CYS A 169 1.91 -6.04 -7.38
N GLY A 170 3.09 -5.72 -7.93
CA GLY A 170 3.41 -4.38 -8.40
C GLY A 170 2.48 -3.92 -9.52
N THR A 171 2.15 -4.81 -10.45
CA THR A 171 1.20 -4.53 -11.53
C THR A 171 -0.21 -4.35 -10.99
N SER A 172 -0.67 -5.19 -10.04
CA SER A 172 -1.98 -5.03 -9.40
C SER A 172 -2.13 -3.69 -8.70
N TRP A 173 -1.12 -3.26 -7.94
CA TRP A 173 -1.13 -1.94 -7.28
C TRP A 173 -1.10 -0.78 -8.29
N ALA A 174 -0.28 -0.88 -9.33
CA ALA A 174 -0.22 0.12 -10.39
C ALA A 174 -1.58 0.26 -11.10
N VAL A 175 -2.20 -0.87 -11.45
CA VAL A 175 -3.53 -0.90 -12.09
C VAL A 175 -4.59 -0.32 -11.15
N ALA A 176 -4.59 -0.68 -9.87
CA ALA A 176 -5.55 -0.12 -8.91
C ALA A 176 -5.46 1.41 -8.80
N ALA A 177 -4.24 1.95 -8.73
CA ALA A 177 -4.01 3.39 -8.70
C ALA A 177 -4.43 4.08 -10.02
N LEU A 178 -4.08 3.50 -11.18
CA LEU A 178 -4.46 4.05 -12.48
C LEU A 178 -5.97 3.98 -12.72
N ALA A 179 -6.64 2.91 -12.30
CA ALA A 179 -8.08 2.77 -12.43
C ALA A 179 -8.85 3.87 -11.70
N ALA A 180 -8.36 4.33 -10.54
CA ALA A 180 -8.96 5.44 -9.80
C ALA A 180 -8.92 6.79 -10.55
N THR A 181 -8.11 6.91 -11.61
CA THR A 181 -8.07 8.10 -12.47
C THR A 181 -9.10 8.08 -13.59
N GLN A 182 -9.72 6.92 -13.83
CA GLN A 182 -10.69 6.75 -14.90
C GLN A 182 -12.07 7.22 -14.44
N PRO A 183 -12.92 7.71 -15.36
CA PRO A 183 -14.31 7.97 -15.02
C PRO A 183 -14.98 6.69 -14.54
N VAL A 184 -15.92 6.81 -13.61
CA VAL A 184 -16.76 5.68 -13.20
C VAL A 184 -17.45 5.16 -14.45
N ALA A 185 -17.24 3.87 -14.76
CA ALA A 185 -17.87 3.25 -15.89
C ALA A 185 -19.40 3.39 -15.75
N SER A 186 -20.06 3.84 -16.82
CA SER A 186 -21.52 3.71 -16.91
C SER A 186 -21.88 2.23 -16.82
N ASP A 187 -22.96 1.90 -16.10
CA ASP A 187 -23.44 0.52 -15.97
C ASP A 187 -23.46 -0.16 -17.35
N PRO A 188 -23.00 -1.41 -17.45
CA PRO A 188 -23.09 -2.16 -18.70
C PRO A 188 -24.57 -2.24 -19.12
N PRO A 189 -24.87 -2.16 -20.43
CA PRO A 189 -26.24 -2.33 -20.90
C PRO A 189 -26.79 -3.67 -20.39
N LYS A 190 -27.98 -3.60 -19.78
CA LYS A 190 -28.74 -4.77 -19.31
C LYS A 190 -29.06 -5.74 -20.45
#